data_AF-A0A7F5RHA4-F1
#
_entry.id   AF-A0A7F5RHA4-F1
#
_cell.length_a   1.000
_cell.length_b   1.000
_cell.length_c   1.000
_cell.angle_alpha   90.00
_cell.angle_beta   90.00
_cell.angle_gamma   90.00
#
_symmetry.space_group_name_H-M   'P 1'
#
loop_
_entity.id
_entity.type
_entity.pdbx_description
1 polymer ?
#
loop_
_entity_poly.entity_id
_entity_poly.type
_entity_poly.pdbx_seq_one_letter_code
_entity_poly.pdbx_strand_id
1 'polypeptide(L)'
;MEVQVDARVVQTLSRIRRVIAETVRLYQCSESINYNSLSIAKRNLTRISTAISTNTHDQLLEAIDGLLNINSDDQQAKTYAALRINRNGKGRPAVQINDDQLILMYNEGFSAVNIAKNLGCSKKTIYNKLLKLNLPIRRRYNQISDEELQYKILEIHQKHPNAGQTMMQGYLKAAGVYVQRDRVRVAGGVHLFKEGHIKLQRLILYGIWMLT
;
A
#
# COMPACT_ATOMS: atom_id res chain seq x y z
N MET A 1 -18.70 -21.52 -48.05
CA MET A 1 -18.19 -20.34 -47.33
C MET A 1 -18.00 -20.74 -45.87
N GLU A 2 -16.80 -21.15 -45.49
CA GLU A 2 -16.47 -21.39 -44.08
C GLU A 2 -16.48 -20.04 -43.34
N VAL A 3 -17.35 -19.90 -42.35
CA VAL A 3 -17.35 -18.75 -41.45
C VAL A 3 -16.10 -18.85 -40.59
N GLN A 4 -15.08 -18.08 -40.94
CA GLN A 4 -13.82 -18.03 -40.21
C GLN A 4 -14.08 -17.47 -38.81
N VAL A 5 -14.23 -18.35 -37.83
CA VAL A 5 -14.40 -17.98 -36.42
C VAL A 5 -13.15 -17.20 -36.00
N ASP A 6 -13.32 -15.95 -35.59
CA ASP A 6 -12.23 -15.06 -35.19
C ASP A 6 -11.35 -15.74 -34.13
N ALA A 7 -10.07 -15.91 -34.43
CA ALA A 7 -9.08 -16.53 -33.54
C ALA A 7 -9.07 -15.91 -32.12
N ARG A 8 -9.45 -14.64 -32.00
CA ARG A 8 -9.60 -13.93 -30.72
C ARG A 8 -10.80 -14.43 -29.92
N VAL A 9 -11.91 -14.75 -30.57
CA VAL A 9 -13.11 -15.32 -29.94
C VAL A 9 -12.80 -16.73 -29.42
N VAL A 10 -12.12 -17.55 -30.24
CA VAL A 10 -11.70 -18.90 -29.84
C VAL A 10 -10.78 -18.87 -28.62
N GLN A 11 -9.74 -18.03 -28.62
CA GLN A 11 -8.86 -17.87 -27.45
C GLN A 11 -9.61 -17.40 -26.20
N THR A 12 -10.60 -16.51 -26.37
CA THR A 12 -11.39 -16.01 -25.26
C THR A 12 -12.26 -17.11 -24.65
N LEU A 13 -12.89 -17.96 -25.48
CA LEU A 13 -13.61 -19.15 -25.01
C LEU A 13 -12.71 -20.13 -24.28
N SER A 14 -11.52 -20.43 -24.79
CA SER A 14 -10.56 -21.32 -24.12
C SER A 14 -10.16 -20.80 -22.74
N ARG A 15 -9.97 -19.48 -22.61
CA ARG A 15 -9.66 -18.85 -21.32
C ARG A 15 -10.84 -18.92 -20.35
N ILE A 16 -12.06 -18.64 -20.81
CA ILE A 16 -13.27 -18.72 -19.98
C ILE A 16 -13.45 -20.15 -19.46
N ARG A 17 -13.37 -21.16 -20.34
CA ARG A 17 -13.47 -22.57 -19.95
C ARG A 17 -12.41 -22.97 -18.94
N ARG A 18 -11.17 -22.52 -19.12
CA ARG A 18 -10.08 -22.78 -18.17
C ARG A 18 -10.37 -22.18 -16.79
N VAL A 19 -10.88 -20.94 -16.73
CA VAL A 19 -11.23 -20.29 -15.46
C VAL A 19 -12.36 -21.05 -14.73
N ILE A 20 -13.38 -21.51 -15.46
CA ILE A 20 -14.46 -22.33 -14.88
C ILE A 20 -13.88 -23.63 -14.33
N ALA A 21 -13.09 -24.36 -15.13
CA ALA A 21 -12.51 -25.63 -14.72
C ALA A 21 -11.56 -25.50 -13.51
N GLU A 22 -10.73 -24.46 -13.48
CA GLU A 22 -9.82 -24.19 -12.37
C GLU A 22 -10.59 -23.83 -11.09
N THR A 23 -11.65 -23.03 -11.20
CA THR A 23 -12.50 -22.69 -10.06
C THR A 23 -13.22 -23.91 -9.51
N VAL A 24 -13.78 -24.77 -10.36
CA VAL A 24 -14.40 -26.03 -9.94
C VAL A 24 -13.38 -26.92 -9.21
N ARG A 25 -12.18 -27.06 -9.76
CA ARG A 25 -11.10 -27.84 -9.14
C ARG A 25 -10.71 -27.30 -7.76
N LEU A 26 -10.53 -25.98 -7.64
CA LEU A 26 -10.16 -25.35 -6.37
C LEU A 26 -11.27 -25.48 -5.32
N TYR A 27 -12.53 -25.32 -5.74
CA TYR A 27 -13.67 -25.51 -4.86
C TYR A 27 -13.74 -26.96 -4.35
N GLN A 28 -13.54 -27.94 -5.22
CA GLN A 28 -13.50 -29.35 -4.83
C GLN A 28 -12.33 -29.70 -3.90
N CYS A 29 -11.18 -29.04 -4.04
CA CYS A 29 -10.00 -29.32 -3.24
C CYS A 29 -9.97 -28.60 -1.89
N SER A 30 -10.51 -27.38 -1.80
CA SER A 30 -10.33 -26.53 -0.62
C SER A 30 -11.50 -25.58 -0.34
N GLU A 31 -12.67 -25.82 -0.94
CA GLU A 31 -13.88 -24.98 -0.81
C GLU A 31 -13.63 -23.48 -1.10
N SER A 32 -12.60 -23.18 -1.90
CA SER A 32 -12.15 -21.82 -2.16
C SER A 32 -12.56 -21.39 -3.57
N ILE A 33 -13.18 -20.20 -3.66
CA ILE A 33 -13.64 -19.62 -4.92
C ILE A 33 -12.93 -18.28 -5.17
N ASN A 34 -12.39 -18.11 -6.37
CA ASN A 34 -11.84 -16.84 -6.83
C ASN A 34 -12.90 -16.06 -7.64
N TYR A 35 -13.77 -15.34 -6.93
CA TYR A 35 -14.88 -14.58 -7.53
C TYR A 35 -14.42 -13.52 -8.55
N ASN A 36 -13.23 -12.94 -8.37
CA ASN A 36 -12.68 -11.96 -9.31
C ASN A 36 -12.43 -12.55 -10.70
N SER A 37 -11.89 -13.77 -10.76
CA SER A 37 -11.60 -14.45 -12.03
C SER A 37 -12.90 -14.85 -12.75
N LEU A 38 -13.91 -15.31 -12.01
CA LEU A 38 -15.25 -15.60 -12.53
C LEU A 38 -15.96 -14.35 -13.05
N SER A 39 -15.89 -13.23 -12.32
CA SER A 39 -16.48 -11.96 -12.76
C SER A 39 -15.85 -11.44 -14.06
N ILE A 40 -14.52 -11.58 -14.20
CA ILE A 40 -13.82 -11.25 -15.45
C ILE A 40 -14.25 -12.17 -16.59
N ALA A 41 -14.40 -13.49 -16.32
CA ALA A 41 -14.88 -14.46 -17.30
C ALA A 41 -16.30 -14.13 -17.77
N LYS A 42 -17.23 -13.80 -16.85
CA LYS A 42 -18.60 -13.37 -17.17
C LYS A 42 -18.62 -12.17 -18.10
N ARG A 43 -17.84 -11.13 -17.77
CA ARG A 43 -17.75 -9.92 -18.62
C ARG A 43 -17.18 -10.22 -20.01
N ASN A 44 -16.20 -11.12 -20.11
CA ASN A 44 -15.63 -11.51 -21.40
C ASN A 44 -16.63 -12.32 -22.23
N LEU A 45 -17.42 -13.18 -21.59
CA LEU A 45 -18.50 -13.94 -22.24
C LEU A 45 -19.56 -13.01 -22.83
N THR A 46 -20.04 -12.02 -22.06
CA THR A 46 -21.00 -11.02 -22.55
C THR A 46 -20.46 -10.23 -23.74
N ARG A 47 -19.15 -9.98 -23.80
CA ARG A 47 -18.52 -9.24 -24.91
C ARG A 47 -18.46 -10.01 -26.22
N ILE A 48 -18.40 -11.34 -26.15
CA ILE A 48 -18.32 -12.20 -27.32
C ILE A 48 -19.66 -12.85 -27.66
N SER A 49 -20.74 -12.53 -26.93
CA SER A 49 -22.06 -13.18 -27.03
C SER A 49 -22.64 -13.14 -28.44
N THR A 50 -22.43 -12.05 -29.17
CA THR A 50 -22.88 -11.88 -30.55
C THR A 50 -22.05 -12.65 -31.59
N ALA A 51 -20.88 -13.15 -31.20
CA ALA A 51 -19.94 -13.87 -32.06
C ALA A 51 -19.90 -15.39 -31.79
N ILE A 52 -20.73 -15.89 -30.87
CA ILE A 52 -20.81 -17.30 -30.49
C ILE A 52 -22.26 -17.78 -30.57
N SER A 53 -22.47 -19.11 -30.55
CA SER A 53 -23.83 -19.64 -30.53
C SER A 53 -24.51 -19.36 -29.18
N THR A 54 -25.81 -19.07 -29.23
CA THR A 54 -26.65 -18.82 -28.04
C THR A 54 -26.54 -19.95 -27.03
N ASN A 55 -26.61 -21.21 -27.50
CA ASN A 55 -26.42 -22.38 -26.64
C ASN A 55 -25.06 -22.39 -25.91
N THR A 56 -23.96 -22.04 -26.59
CA THR A 56 -22.64 -21.98 -25.94
C THR A 56 -22.56 -20.83 -24.93
N HIS A 57 -23.16 -19.69 -25.27
CA HIS A 57 -23.23 -18.55 -24.38
C HIS A 57 -23.99 -18.91 -23.09
N ASP A 58 -25.16 -19.53 -23.23
CA ASP A 58 -26.06 -19.80 -22.10
C ASP A 58 -25.49 -20.88 -21.19
N GLN A 59 -24.90 -21.95 -21.74
CA GLN A 59 -24.22 -22.99 -20.95
C GLN A 59 -23.06 -22.43 -20.12
N LEU A 60 -22.25 -21.54 -20.70
CA LEU A 60 -21.13 -20.93 -19.99
C LEU A 60 -21.60 -19.90 -18.96
N LEU A 61 -22.69 -19.18 -19.25
CA LEU A 61 -23.27 -18.20 -18.34
C LEU A 61 -23.87 -18.89 -17.12
N GLU A 62 -24.64 -19.96 -17.32
CA GLU A 62 -25.22 -20.78 -16.25
C GLU A 62 -24.13 -21.38 -15.36
N ALA A 63 -23.06 -21.92 -15.94
CA ALA A 63 -21.93 -22.46 -15.18
C ALA A 63 -21.23 -21.38 -14.34
N ILE A 64 -21.04 -20.17 -14.87
CA ILE A 64 -20.42 -19.07 -14.12
C ILE A 64 -21.34 -18.58 -13.00
N ASP A 65 -22.63 -18.44 -13.26
CA ASP A 65 -23.60 -17.94 -12.28
C ASP A 65 -23.86 -18.96 -11.16
N GLY A 66 -23.89 -20.25 -11.49
CA GLY A 66 -23.89 -21.32 -10.50
C GLY A 66 -22.70 -21.21 -9.56
N LEU A 67 -21.49 -21.00 -10.07
CA LEU A 67 -20.27 -20.85 -9.24
C LEU A 67 -20.26 -19.56 -8.41
N LEU A 68 -20.80 -18.45 -8.94
CA LEU A 68 -20.89 -17.19 -8.20
C LEU A 68 -21.90 -17.26 -7.05
N ASN A 69 -22.92 -18.11 -7.15
CA ASN A 69 -23.95 -18.28 -6.14
C ASN A 69 -23.55 -19.25 -5.00
N ILE A 70 -22.44 -19.98 -5.16
CA ILE A 70 -21.91 -20.82 -4.09
C ILE A 70 -21.26 -19.89 -3.03
N ASN A 71 -21.98 -19.71 -1.92
CA ASN A 71 -21.62 -18.94 -0.72
C ASN A 71 -21.42 -17.43 -0.94
N SER A 72 -22.49 -16.73 -1.31
CA SER A 72 -22.58 -15.26 -1.34
C SER A 72 -22.40 -14.57 0.02
N ASP A 73 -22.33 -15.31 1.14
CA ASP A 73 -22.34 -14.73 2.49
C ASP A 73 -20.97 -14.32 3.03
N ASP A 74 -19.85 -14.78 2.45
CA ASP A 74 -18.52 -14.61 3.10
C ASP A 74 -17.54 -13.67 2.36
N GLN A 75 -17.93 -13.02 1.26
CA GLN A 75 -17.06 -12.07 0.54
C GLN A 75 -17.72 -10.74 0.16
N GLN A 76 -18.31 -10.05 1.14
CA GLN A 76 -18.17 -8.59 1.18
C GLN A 76 -16.81 -8.22 1.81
N ALA A 77 -15.73 -8.70 1.20
CA ALA A 77 -14.43 -8.11 1.44
C ALA A 77 -14.53 -6.66 0.93
N LYS A 78 -14.72 -5.71 1.86
CA LYS A 78 -14.71 -4.26 1.66
C LYS A 78 -13.41 -3.87 0.95
N THR A 79 -13.43 -3.98 -0.37
CA THR A 79 -12.32 -3.59 -1.20
C THR A 79 -12.52 -2.10 -1.42
N TYR A 80 -11.82 -1.26 -0.67
CA TYR A 80 -11.74 0.19 -0.88
C TYR A 80 -11.05 0.56 -2.22
N ALA A 81 -10.97 -0.37 -3.18
CA ALA A 81 -10.39 -0.14 -4.48
C ALA A 81 -11.23 0.89 -5.23
N ALA A 82 -10.59 1.99 -5.59
CA ALA A 82 -11.19 3.02 -6.41
C ALA A 82 -11.71 2.43 -7.73
N LEU A 83 -12.96 2.79 -8.08
CA LEU A 83 -13.64 2.34 -9.28
C LEU A 83 -12.81 2.64 -10.53
N ARG A 84 -12.90 1.81 -11.56
CA ARG A 84 -12.23 2.05 -12.84
C ARG A 84 -13.28 2.32 -13.91
N ILE A 85 -13.33 3.54 -14.44
CA ILE A 85 -14.22 3.85 -15.56
C ILE A 85 -13.59 3.33 -16.84
N ASN A 86 -14.30 2.41 -17.49
CA ASN A 86 -13.98 1.96 -18.81
C ASN A 86 -14.44 3.02 -19.82
N ARG A 87 -13.55 3.96 -20.17
CA ARG A 87 -13.74 4.79 -21.37
C ARG A 87 -13.32 3.90 -22.54
N ASN A 88 -14.11 3.82 -23.61
CA ASN A 88 -13.90 2.95 -24.79
C ASN A 88 -12.61 3.26 -25.61
N GLY A 89 -11.56 3.78 -24.98
CA GLY A 89 -10.25 4.03 -25.57
C GLY A 89 -9.28 2.86 -25.36
N LYS A 90 -8.14 2.94 -26.05
CA LYS A 90 -7.04 1.97 -25.92
C LYS A 90 -6.29 2.19 -24.59
N GLY A 91 -5.95 1.12 -23.87
CA GLY A 91 -5.12 1.15 -22.66
C GLY A 91 -5.83 0.72 -21.37
N ARG A 92 -5.10 0.74 -20.25
CA ARG A 92 -5.64 0.36 -18.93
C ARG A 92 -6.62 1.43 -18.42
N PRO A 93 -7.86 1.07 -18.03
CA PRO A 93 -8.85 2.02 -17.50
C PRO A 93 -8.32 2.84 -16.33
N ALA A 94 -8.59 4.15 -16.35
CA ALA A 94 -8.17 5.09 -15.32
C ALA A 94 -8.89 4.79 -13.99
N VAL A 95 -8.12 4.84 -12.90
CA VAL A 95 -8.64 4.71 -11.54
C VAL A 95 -9.33 6.02 -11.16
N GLN A 96 -10.61 5.94 -10.79
CA GLN A 96 -11.41 7.04 -10.26
C GLN A 96 -11.15 7.18 -8.77
N ILE A 97 -10.15 7.99 -8.44
CA ILE A 97 -9.96 8.47 -7.08
C ILE A 97 -10.85 9.70 -6.91
N ASN A 98 -11.68 9.75 -5.87
CA ASN A 98 -12.39 10.99 -5.51
C ASN A 98 -11.36 12.00 -4.96
N ASP A 99 -11.37 13.21 -5.50
CA ASP A 99 -10.42 14.29 -5.13
C ASP A 99 -10.62 14.69 -3.67
N ASP A 100 -11.87 14.81 -3.21
CA ASP A 100 -12.19 15.18 -1.83
C ASP A 100 -11.72 14.11 -0.84
N GLN A 101 -11.91 12.83 -1.19
CA GLN A 101 -11.43 11.71 -0.39
C GLN A 101 -9.89 11.72 -0.30
N LEU A 102 -9.21 12.01 -1.42
CA LEU A 102 -7.76 12.10 -1.44
C LEU A 102 -7.25 13.27 -0.59
N ILE A 103 -7.90 14.43 -0.68
CA ILE A 103 -7.58 15.63 0.11
C ILE A 103 -7.78 15.35 1.61
N LEU A 104 -8.89 14.73 1.99
CA LEU A 104 -9.17 14.37 3.38
C LEU A 104 -8.07 13.47 3.95
N MET A 105 -7.77 12.35 3.28
CA MET A 105 -6.70 11.44 3.73
C MET A 105 -5.33 12.12 3.75
N TYR A 106 -5.07 13.01 2.79
CA TYR A 106 -3.85 13.79 2.77
C TYR A 106 -3.76 14.72 3.99
N ASN A 107 -4.85 15.39 4.37
CA ASN A 107 -4.91 16.29 5.52
C ASN A 107 -4.78 15.52 6.85
N GLU A 108 -5.42 14.35 6.96
CA GLU A 108 -5.38 13.48 8.14
C GLU A 108 -4.00 12.90 8.46
N GLY A 109 -3.03 13.00 7.55
CA GLY A 109 -1.68 12.54 7.85
C GLY A 109 -1.15 11.42 6.97
N PHE A 110 -2.00 10.82 6.13
CA PHE A 110 -1.63 9.61 5.43
C PHE A 110 -0.52 9.86 4.41
N SER A 111 0.48 8.96 4.38
CA SER A 111 1.49 8.97 3.34
C SER A 111 0.89 8.59 1.99
N ALA A 112 1.46 9.07 0.88
CA ALA A 112 1.05 8.67 -0.47
C ALA A 112 1.07 7.13 -0.67
N VAL A 113 1.94 6.42 0.08
CA VAL A 113 1.99 4.96 0.10
C VAL A 113 0.75 4.36 0.75
N ASN A 114 0.36 4.86 1.92
CA ASN A 114 -0.79 4.35 2.65
C ASN A 114 -2.10 4.71 1.92
N ILE A 115 -2.19 5.92 1.38
CA ILE A 115 -3.30 6.33 0.51
C ILE A 115 -3.42 5.37 -0.69
N ALA A 116 -2.30 5.04 -1.35
CA ALA A 116 -2.32 4.14 -2.50
C ALA A 116 -2.79 2.72 -2.14
N LYS A 117 -2.36 2.20 -0.97
CA LYS A 117 -2.83 0.91 -0.45
C LYS A 117 -4.33 0.94 -0.17
N ASN A 118 -4.81 1.97 0.52
CA ASN A 118 -6.21 2.12 0.87
C ASN A 118 -7.08 2.25 -0.38
N LEU A 119 -6.62 2.97 -1.41
CA LEU A 119 -7.37 3.18 -2.66
C LEU A 119 -7.13 2.08 -3.73
N GLY A 120 -6.36 1.03 -3.42
CA GLY A 120 -6.10 -0.07 -4.34
C GLY A 120 -5.40 0.35 -5.64
N CYS A 121 -4.51 1.35 -5.59
CA CYS A 121 -3.83 1.89 -6.76
C CYS A 121 -2.31 1.97 -6.57
N SER A 122 -1.60 2.37 -7.62
CA SER A 122 -0.14 2.53 -7.53
C SER A 122 0.22 3.82 -6.79
N LYS A 123 1.34 3.83 -6.08
CA LYS A 123 1.90 5.04 -5.46
C LYS A 123 2.06 6.19 -6.48
N LYS A 124 2.47 5.85 -7.72
CA LYS A 124 2.61 6.81 -8.83
C LYS A 124 1.28 7.48 -9.17
N THR A 125 0.16 6.75 -9.12
CA THR A 125 -1.17 7.30 -9.34
C THR A 125 -1.50 8.37 -8.31
N ILE A 126 -1.20 8.13 -7.04
CA ILE A 126 -1.40 9.12 -5.96
C ILE A 126 -0.48 10.33 -6.15
N TYR A 127 0.81 10.13 -6.42
CA TYR A 127 1.73 11.25 -6.65
C TYR A 127 1.29 12.15 -7.81
N ASN A 128 0.92 11.55 -8.95
CA ASN A 128 0.42 12.31 -10.09
C ASN A 128 -0.84 13.10 -9.74
N LYS A 129 -1.68 12.56 -8.85
CA LYS A 129 -2.94 13.19 -8.48
C LYS A 129 -2.75 14.31 -7.45
N LEU A 130 -1.87 14.12 -6.47
CA LEU A 130 -1.42 15.19 -5.56
C LEU A 130 -0.81 16.36 -6.34
N LEU A 131 0.04 16.07 -7.34
CA LEU A 131 0.60 17.08 -8.24
C LEU A 131 -0.49 17.87 -8.99
N LYS A 132 -1.50 17.18 -9.54
CA LYS A 132 -2.62 17.83 -10.23
C LYS A 132 -3.47 18.71 -9.32
N LEU A 133 -3.58 18.33 -8.04
CA LEU A 133 -4.29 19.09 -7.01
C LEU A 133 -3.42 20.16 -6.35
N ASN A 134 -2.18 20.38 -6.82
CA ASN A 134 -1.19 21.27 -6.20
C ASN A 134 -0.91 20.97 -4.71
N LEU A 135 -1.10 19.71 -4.29
CA LEU A 135 -0.78 19.26 -2.94
C LEU A 135 0.70 18.88 -2.88
N PRO A 136 1.49 19.48 -1.96
CA PRO A 136 2.90 19.20 -1.86
C PRO A 136 3.13 17.74 -1.45
N ILE A 137 4.12 17.10 -2.07
CA ILE A 137 4.52 15.76 -1.65
C ILE A 137 5.22 15.88 -0.30
N ARG A 138 4.61 15.31 0.74
CA ARG A 138 5.20 15.22 2.09
C ARG A 138 6.61 14.65 1.98
N ARG A 139 7.60 15.48 2.33
CA ARG A 139 9.00 15.06 2.38
C ARG A 139 9.17 14.06 3.52
N ARG A 140 10.01 13.06 3.30
CA ARG A 140 10.37 12.07 4.34
C ARG A 140 11.12 12.70 5.50
N TYR A 141 11.86 13.78 5.23
CA TYR A 141 12.69 14.49 6.19
C TYR A 141 12.40 15.98 6.13
N ASN A 142 12.42 16.64 7.29
CA ASN A 142 12.34 18.09 7.40
C ASN A 142 13.64 18.72 6.85
N GLN A 143 13.51 19.88 6.21
CA GLN A 143 14.65 20.74 5.92
C GLN A 143 14.95 21.58 7.16
N ILE A 144 15.56 20.94 8.16
CA ILE A 144 16.09 21.58 9.37
C ILE A 144 17.60 21.79 9.21
N SER A 145 18.12 22.93 9.68
CA SER A 145 19.58 23.20 9.65
C SER A 145 20.32 22.30 10.65
N ASP A 146 21.64 22.17 10.51
CA ASP A 146 22.43 21.37 11.45
C ASP A 146 22.47 22.03 12.84
N GLU A 147 22.46 23.36 12.91
CA GLU A 147 22.45 24.14 14.15
C GLU A 147 21.11 23.98 14.90
N GLU A 148 19.98 24.06 14.17
CA GLU A 148 18.66 23.88 14.78
C GLU A 148 18.45 22.42 15.22
N LEU A 149 18.96 21.46 14.45
CA LEU A 149 18.96 20.05 14.85
C LEU A 149 19.80 19.84 16.12
N GLN A 150 20.98 20.47 16.22
CA GLN A 150 21.83 20.43 17.40
C GLN A 150 21.08 20.94 18.64
N TYR A 151 20.44 22.09 18.51
CA TYR A 151 19.68 22.71 19.59
C TYR A 151 18.57 21.77 20.10
N LYS A 152 17.78 21.19 19.19
CA LYS A 152 16.72 20.23 19.57
C LYS A 152 17.27 18.95 20.22
N ILE A 153 18.40 18.44 19.73
CA ILE A 153 19.06 17.28 20.34
C ILE A 153 19.50 17.61 21.76
N LEU A 154 20.10 18.77 22.00
CA LEU A 154 20.50 19.23 23.33
C LEU A 154 19.29 19.39 24.25
N GLU A 155 18.20 19.99 23.76
CA GLU A 155 16.96 20.16 24.52
C GLU A 155 16.37 18.81 24.96
N ILE A 156 16.29 17.84 24.05
CA ILE A 156 15.81 16.49 24.36
C ILE A 156 16.77 15.77 25.30
N HIS A 157 18.09 15.93 25.11
CA HIS A 157 19.09 15.30 25.95
C HIS A 157 19.06 15.84 27.39
N GLN A 158 18.78 17.13 27.59
CA GLN A 158 18.58 17.70 28.93
C GLN A 158 17.37 17.06 29.63
N LYS A 159 16.28 16.81 28.89
CA LYS A 159 15.08 16.13 29.41
C LYS A 159 15.30 14.63 29.63
N HIS A 160 16.16 14.01 28.83
CA HIS A 160 16.41 12.57 28.80
C HIS A 160 17.92 12.26 28.69
N PRO A 161 18.70 12.42 29.77
CA PRO A 161 20.17 12.35 29.73
C PRO A 161 20.75 10.97 29.40
N ASN A 162 19.96 9.90 29.55
CA ASN A 162 20.36 8.54 29.23
C ASN A 162 19.83 8.08 27.85
N ALA A 163 19.25 8.99 27.06
CA ALA A 163 18.72 8.66 25.75
C ALA A 163 19.84 8.45 24.74
N GLY A 164 20.10 7.18 24.41
CA GLY A 164 20.97 6.83 23.28
C GLY A 164 20.39 7.28 21.93
N GLN A 165 21.19 7.16 20.87
CA GLN A 165 20.86 7.62 19.51
C GLN A 165 19.47 7.15 19.01
N THR A 166 19.11 5.89 19.27
CA THR A 166 17.81 5.33 18.83
C THR A 166 16.63 6.03 19.52
N MET A 167 16.75 6.27 20.83
CA MET A 167 15.73 6.98 21.60
C MET A 167 15.66 8.45 21.19
N MET A 168 16.81 9.11 21.01
CA MET A 168 16.88 10.48 20.48
C MET A 168 16.15 10.62 19.15
N GLN A 169 16.35 9.66 18.23
CA GLN A 169 15.63 9.67 16.96
C GLN A 169 14.11 9.45 17.14
N GLY A 170 13.70 8.67 18.14
CA GLY A 170 12.29 8.52 18.52
C GLY A 170 11.69 9.83 19.03
N TYR A 171 12.37 10.52 19.94
CA TYR A 171 11.94 11.81 20.48
C TYR A 171 11.84 12.89 19.42
N LEU A 172 12.82 12.98 18.51
CA LEU A 172 12.76 13.91 17.38
C LEU A 172 11.51 13.66 16.51
N LYS A 173 11.20 12.40 16.21
CA LYS A 173 9.97 12.05 15.48
C LYS A 173 8.70 12.44 16.23
N ALA A 174 8.66 12.20 17.54
CA ALA A 174 7.53 12.59 18.39
C ALA A 174 7.35 14.12 18.44
N ALA A 175 8.45 14.87 18.37
CA ALA A 175 8.47 16.33 18.24
C ALA A 175 8.21 16.84 16.80
N GLY A 176 7.82 15.96 15.87
CA GLY A 176 7.52 16.31 14.48
C GLY A 176 8.76 16.57 13.60
N VAL A 177 9.96 16.26 14.08
CA VAL A 177 11.23 16.44 13.37
C VAL A 177 11.74 15.11 12.84
N TYR A 178 11.62 14.94 11.53
CA TYR A 178 12.07 13.78 10.79
C TYR A 178 13.42 14.10 10.13
N VAL A 179 14.49 13.43 10.58
CA VAL A 179 15.85 13.61 10.05
C VAL A 179 16.54 12.27 9.82
N GLN A 180 17.58 12.25 8.97
CA GLN A 180 18.40 11.08 8.73
C GLN A 180 19.13 10.64 10.01
N ARG A 181 19.34 9.32 10.18
CA ARG A 181 20.11 8.76 11.32
C ARG A 181 21.52 9.33 11.41
N ASP A 182 22.15 9.51 10.26
CA ASP A 182 23.52 10.01 10.17
C ASP A 182 23.62 11.45 10.67
N ARG A 183 22.64 12.30 10.35
CA ARG A 183 22.61 13.68 10.85
C ARG A 183 22.46 13.74 12.37
N VAL A 184 21.59 12.90 12.95
CA VAL A 184 21.46 12.80 14.43
C VAL A 184 22.76 12.34 15.08
N ARG A 185 23.48 11.40 14.44
CA ARG A 185 24.77 10.90 14.91
C ARG A 185 25.87 11.96 14.85
N VAL A 186 25.94 12.72 13.77
CA VAL A 186 26.92 13.79 13.60
C VAL A 186 26.63 14.94 14.57
N ALA A 187 25.37 15.40 14.61
CA ALA A 187 24.95 16.48 15.50
C ALA A 187 25.10 16.10 16.98
N GLY A 188 24.53 14.97 17.41
CA GLY A 188 24.65 14.55 18.80
C GLY A 188 26.09 14.17 19.23
N GLY A 189 27.00 13.93 18.28
CA GLY A 189 28.38 13.58 18.58
C GLY A 189 28.54 12.23 19.32
N VAL A 190 29.73 11.65 19.21
CA VAL A 190 30.04 10.36 19.87
C VAL A 190 30.03 10.50 21.41
N HIS A 191 30.17 11.71 21.93
CA HIS A 191 30.26 12.00 23.36
C HIS A 191 28.89 12.08 24.05
N LEU A 192 27.88 12.78 23.49
CA LEU A 192 26.58 12.92 24.17
C LEU A 192 25.90 11.56 24.39
N PHE A 193 26.06 10.62 23.46
CA PHE A 193 25.41 9.30 23.56
C PHE A 193 26.20 8.24 24.35
N LYS A 194 27.45 8.52 24.76
CA LYS A 194 28.28 7.62 25.58
C LYS A 194 28.28 7.96 27.08
N GLU A 195 27.87 9.18 27.45
CA GLU A 195 28.00 9.67 28.83
C GLU A 195 27.10 8.98 29.87
N GLY A 196 25.98 8.36 29.46
CA GLY A 196 25.08 7.66 30.39
C GLY A 196 25.69 6.41 31.06
N HIS A 197 26.68 5.76 30.42
CA HIS A 197 27.36 4.59 30.99
C HIS A 197 28.66 4.94 31.72
N ILE A 198 29.35 6.01 31.31
CA ILE A 198 30.69 6.35 31.83
C ILE A 198 30.60 7.14 33.14
N LYS A 199 29.55 7.96 33.34
CA LYS A 199 29.40 8.73 34.59
C LYS A 199 29.12 7.85 35.80
N LEU A 200 28.34 6.77 35.66
CA LEU A 200 28.11 5.81 36.74
C LEU A 200 29.37 4.99 37.07
N GLN A 201 30.14 4.57 36.06
CA GLN A 201 31.41 3.87 36.31
C GLN A 201 32.47 4.79 36.92
N ARG A 202 32.57 6.06 36.50
CA ARG A 202 33.48 7.04 37.12
C ARG A 202 33.05 7.41 38.54
N LEU A 203 31.77 7.62 38.84
CA LEU A 203 31.34 7.95 40.21
C LEU A 203 31.60 6.79 41.19
N ILE A 204 31.41 5.54 40.72
CA ILE A 204 31.70 4.33 41.52
C ILE A 204 33.22 4.12 41.68
N LEU A 205 34.03 4.33 40.64
CA LEU A 205 35.49 4.20 40.75
C LEU A 205 36.16 5.31 41.58
N TYR A 206 35.74 6.58 41.42
CA TYR A 206 36.36 7.70 42.15
C TYR A 206 35.87 7.82 43.60
N GLY A 207 34.67 7.30 43.93
CA GLY A 207 34.17 7.26 45.31
C GLY A 207 34.83 6.20 46.19
N ILE A 208 35.28 5.08 45.60
CA ILE A 208 35.98 4.00 46.31
C ILE A 208 37.45 4.36 46.56
N TRP A 209 38.08 5.14 45.67
CA TRP A 209 39.50 5.51 45.77
C TRP A 209 39.81 6.68 46.73
N MET A 210 38.79 7.36 47.30
CA MET A 210 38.96 8.41 48.31
C MET A 210 38.71 7.94 49.75
N LEU A 211 38.39 6.65 49.96
CA LEU A 211 38.10 6.07 51.29
C LEU A 211 39.04 4.92 51.69
N THR A 212 40.16 4.76 51.00
CA THR A 212 41.26 3.84 51.34
C THR A 212 42.59 4.56 51.19
#